data_AF-A0A1H7WHX3-F1
#
_entry.id   AF-A0A1H7WHX3-F1
#
_cell.length_a   1.000
_cell.length_b   1.000
_cell.length_c   1.000
_cell.angle_alpha   90.00
_cell.angle_beta   90.00
_cell.angle_gamma   90.00
#
_symmetry.space_group_name_H-M   'P 1'
#
loop_
_entity.id
_entity.type
_entity.pdbx_description
1 polymer ?
#
loop_
_entity_poly.entity_id
_entity_poly.type
_entity_poly.pdbx_seq_one_letter_code
_entity_poly.pdbx_strand_id
1 'polypeptide(L)'
;MEDHPLLDTVTKWPGRGPTQRAFEALGFSLHRARQDELIQFCGTECSDLLHRYWDEVALETMQSLGQGNPDGRTFVIMPKYRSVLLDELFAARDFVEPPFVAPPLVRCVFEHLRKVYGDQEFRENRMAFLSGLQRTEAERLRIDPGGGIQSKKDVIPFLEQFCGGLGFEGRSRNRWQKKIGGCLVFEIGVWLGGNVFRMWSPLKFRIFHVQEPKYAFETEGDAVLDRLVPGVHLYRRWGSDLEYLLGVRALIELFNAIAGTFETALASSS
;
A
#
# COMPACT_ATOMS: atom_id res chain seq x y z
N MET A 1 11.66 -13.08 24.29
CA MET A 1 11.35 -12.41 23.00
C MET A 1 12.44 -11.38 22.87
N GLU A 2 13.30 -11.44 21.86
CA GLU A 2 14.31 -10.40 21.66
C GLU A 2 13.59 -9.07 21.41
N ASP A 3 13.90 -8.05 22.22
CA ASP A 3 13.40 -6.70 22.00
C ASP A 3 14.10 -6.14 20.77
N HIS A 4 13.40 -6.18 19.64
CA HIS A 4 13.82 -5.56 18.39
C HIS A 4 13.34 -4.10 18.36
N PRO A 5 14.23 -3.10 18.36
CA PRO A 5 13.86 -1.68 18.30
C PRO A 5 12.91 -1.33 17.15
N LEU A 6 13.01 -2.05 16.02
CA LEU A 6 12.06 -1.87 14.92
C LEU A 6 10.63 -2.26 15.33
N LEU A 7 10.44 -3.42 15.98
CA LEU A 7 9.11 -3.88 16.41
C LEU A 7 8.48 -2.94 17.43
N ASP A 8 9.29 -2.36 18.31
CA ASP A 8 8.82 -1.32 19.24
C ASP A 8 8.40 -0.06 18.51
N THR A 9 9.22 0.40 17.56
CA THR A 9 8.97 1.65 16.84
C THR A 9 7.73 1.56 15.96
N VAL A 10 7.52 0.44 15.24
CA VAL A 10 6.34 0.30 14.36
C VAL A 10 5.02 0.27 15.12
N THR A 11 5.02 -0.06 16.42
CA THR A 11 3.81 0.03 17.25
C THR A 11 3.32 1.46 17.48
N LYS A 12 4.17 2.45 17.21
CA LYS A 12 3.85 3.88 17.31
C LYS A 12 3.19 4.44 16.06
N TRP A 13 3.05 3.64 15.00
CA TRP A 13 2.33 4.07 13.81
C TRP A 13 0.87 4.38 14.16
N PRO A 14 0.34 5.57 13.84
CA PRO A 14 -1.02 5.96 14.24
C PRO A 14 -2.13 5.29 13.41
N GLY A 15 -1.78 4.39 12.48
CA GLY A 15 -2.72 3.58 11.71
C GLY A 15 -3.12 4.19 10.36
N ARG A 16 -4.01 3.47 9.66
CA ARG A 16 -4.47 3.79 8.30
C ARG A 16 -5.08 5.17 8.19
N GLY A 17 -6.00 5.55 9.08
CA GLY A 17 -6.80 6.77 8.96
C GLY A 17 -5.96 8.05 8.73
N PRO A 18 -5.01 8.36 9.62
CA PRO A 18 -4.09 9.49 9.43
C PRO A 18 -3.25 9.40 8.14
N THR A 19 -2.70 8.22 7.82
CA THR A 19 -1.90 8.02 6.60
C THR A 19 -2.73 8.25 5.34
N GLN A 20 -3.95 7.71 5.30
CA GLN A 20 -4.85 7.85 4.17
C GLN A 20 -5.24 9.31 3.96
N ARG A 21 -5.53 10.07 5.02
CA ARG A 21 -5.81 11.51 4.92
C ARG A 21 -4.61 12.30 4.40
N ALA A 22 -3.40 11.97 4.87
CA ALA A 22 -2.17 12.60 4.38
C ALA A 22 -1.96 12.32 2.89
N PHE A 23 -2.23 11.08 2.44
CA PHE A 23 -2.16 10.71 1.03
C PHE A 23 -3.23 11.41 0.16
N GLU A 24 -4.46 11.52 0.67
CA GLU A 24 -5.55 12.25 0.01
C GLU A 24 -5.27 13.76 -0.10
N ALA A 25 -4.60 14.35 0.89
CA ALA A 25 -4.20 15.76 0.86
C ALA A 25 -3.18 16.07 -0.25
N LEU A 26 -2.41 15.07 -0.70
CA LEU A 26 -1.53 15.16 -1.88
C LEU A 26 -2.33 15.03 -3.20
N GLY A 27 -3.62 14.77 -3.09
CA GLY A 27 -4.59 14.71 -4.19
C GLY A 27 -4.94 13.31 -4.65
N PHE A 28 -4.28 12.26 -4.18
CA PHE A 28 -4.57 10.90 -4.63
C PHE A 28 -5.93 10.42 -4.12
N SER A 29 -6.74 9.81 -4.99
CA SER A 29 -8.17 9.54 -4.73
C SER A 29 -8.67 8.19 -5.26
N LEU A 30 -7.89 7.45 -6.05
CA LEU A 30 -8.34 6.15 -6.59
C LEU A 30 -8.64 5.13 -5.51
N HIS A 31 -7.86 5.13 -4.42
CA HIS A 31 -8.10 4.25 -3.28
C HIS A 31 -9.43 4.58 -2.60
N ARG A 32 -9.83 5.87 -2.56
CA ARG A 32 -11.12 6.30 -2.04
C ARG A 32 -12.26 5.80 -2.91
N ALA A 33 -12.18 6.00 -4.23
CA ALA A 33 -13.18 5.50 -5.17
C ALA A 33 -13.37 3.97 -5.05
N ARG A 34 -12.29 3.22 -4.78
CA ARG A 34 -12.37 1.78 -4.50
C ARG A 34 -13.11 1.45 -3.21
N GLN A 35 -12.83 2.19 -2.14
CA GLN A 35 -13.48 2.01 -0.85
C GLN A 35 -14.97 2.32 -0.94
N ASP A 36 -15.33 3.39 -1.65
CA ASP A 36 -16.72 3.79 -1.87
C ASP A 36 -17.47 2.76 -2.73
N GLU A 37 -16.84 2.23 -3.78
CA GLU A 37 -17.36 1.10 -4.57
C GLU A 37 -17.65 -0.12 -3.69
N LEU A 38 -16.74 -0.49 -2.77
CA LEU A 38 -16.94 -1.60 -1.84
C LEU A 38 -18.08 -1.34 -0.87
N ILE A 39 -18.15 -0.15 -0.30
CA ILE A 39 -19.22 0.23 0.64
C ILE A 39 -20.56 0.18 -0.08
N GLN A 40 -20.66 0.73 -1.30
CA GLN A 40 -21.88 0.66 -2.10
C GLN A 40 -22.28 -0.77 -2.43
N PHE A 41 -21.32 -1.64 -2.77
CA PHE A 41 -21.58 -3.04 -3.05
C PHE A 41 -22.05 -3.82 -1.82
N CYS A 42 -21.42 -3.57 -0.67
CA CYS A 42 -21.71 -4.23 0.60
C CYS A 42 -22.96 -3.71 1.31
N GLY A 43 -23.51 -2.56 0.88
CA GLY A 43 -24.52 -1.81 1.62
C GLY A 43 -23.88 -0.77 2.55
N THR A 44 -24.46 0.42 2.62
CA THR A 44 -23.93 1.54 3.41
C THR A 44 -23.95 1.26 4.92
N GLU A 45 -24.85 0.39 5.37
CA GLU A 45 -24.92 -0.14 6.72
C GLU A 45 -23.65 -0.93 7.13
N CYS A 46 -22.90 -1.46 6.16
CA CYS A 46 -21.65 -2.17 6.41
C CYS A 46 -20.43 -1.23 6.49
N SER A 47 -20.58 0.08 6.30
CA SER A 47 -19.46 1.04 6.20
C SER A 47 -18.57 1.04 7.45
N ASP A 48 -19.16 1.05 8.64
CA ASP A 48 -18.41 1.04 9.91
C ASP A 48 -17.60 -0.24 10.09
N LEU A 49 -18.22 -1.40 9.76
CA LEU A 49 -17.53 -2.69 9.80
C LEU A 49 -16.35 -2.72 8.82
N LEU A 50 -16.54 -2.23 7.60
CA LEU A 50 -15.48 -2.19 6.57
C LEU A 50 -14.33 -1.28 6.99
N HIS A 51 -14.62 -0.08 7.49
CA HIS A 51 -13.59 0.83 7.96
C HIS A 51 -12.79 0.23 9.12
N ARG A 52 -13.49 -0.35 10.11
CA ARG A 52 -12.83 -1.03 11.22
C ARG A 52 -11.99 -2.20 10.72
N TYR A 53 -12.55 -3.09 9.91
CA TYR A 53 -11.81 -4.21 9.31
C TYR A 53 -10.52 -3.76 8.61
N TRP A 54 -10.57 -2.70 7.82
CA TRP A 54 -9.37 -2.16 7.16
C TRP A 54 -8.36 -1.55 8.13
N ASP A 55 -8.80 -0.88 9.19
CA ASP A 55 -7.91 -0.36 10.23
C ASP A 55 -7.19 -1.49 10.97
N GLU A 56 -7.91 -2.56 11.32
CA GLU A 56 -7.37 -3.75 11.98
C GLU A 56 -6.33 -4.48 11.12
N VAL A 57 -6.65 -4.69 9.83
CA VAL A 57 -5.74 -5.31 8.85
C VAL A 57 -4.47 -4.48 8.68
N ALA A 58 -4.59 -3.15 8.60
CA ALA A 58 -3.46 -2.26 8.45
C ALA A 58 -2.53 -2.31 9.67
N LEU A 59 -3.07 -2.28 10.89
CA LEU A 59 -2.29 -2.34 12.13
C LEU A 59 -1.51 -3.66 12.25
N GLU A 60 -2.18 -4.80 12.04
CA GLU A 60 -1.49 -6.09 12.08
C GLU A 60 -0.43 -6.20 10.99
N THR A 61 -0.71 -5.69 9.78
CA THR A 61 0.27 -5.69 8.66
C THR A 61 1.52 -4.87 9.00
N MET A 62 1.36 -3.67 9.55
CA MET A 62 2.49 -2.82 9.93
C MET A 62 3.32 -3.48 11.04
N GLN A 63 2.66 -4.00 12.09
CA GLN A 63 3.35 -4.60 13.24
C GLN A 63 3.96 -5.97 12.93
N SER A 64 3.47 -6.67 11.91
CA SER A 64 4.10 -7.89 11.37
C SER A 64 5.18 -7.58 10.32
N LEU A 65 5.59 -6.31 10.18
CA LEU A 65 6.57 -5.87 9.19
C LEU A 65 6.22 -6.25 7.73
N GLY A 66 4.93 -6.30 7.40
CA GLY A 66 4.43 -6.76 6.10
C GLY A 66 4.52 -8.28 5.87
N GLN A 67 5.11 -9.04 6.80
CA GLN A 67 5.35 -10.49 6.71
C GLN A 67 4.22 -11.31 7.37
N GLY A 68 3.00 -10.80 7.29
CA GLY A 68 1.79 -11.43 7.80
C GLY A 68 0.70 -11.45 6.75
N ASN A 69 -0.28 -12.34 6.96
CA ASN A 69 -1.54 -12.36 6.24
C ASN A 69 -2.67 -12.27 7.28
N PRO A 70 -3.15 -11.06 7.59
CA PRO A 70 -4.24 -10.86 8.55
C PRO A 70 -5.51 -11.65 8.23
N ASP A 71 -5.87 -11.82 6.96
CA ASP A 71 -7.04 -12.61 6.53
C ASP A 71 -6.82 -14.13 6.60
N GLY A 72 -5.57 -14.55 6.53
CA GLY A 72 -5.17 -15.95 6.74
C GLY A 72 -4.89 -16.30 8.20
N ARG A 73 -4.84 -15.30 9.08
CA ARG A 73 -4.28 -15.37 10.45
C ARG A 73 -2.89 -16.01 10.51
N THR A 74 -2.08 -15.89 9.46
CA THR A 74 -0.71 -16.46 9.41
C THR A 74 0.34 -15.36 9.47
N PHE A 75 1.33 -15.52 10.36
CA PHE A 75 2.34 -14.50 10.63
C PHE A 75 3.72 -15.13 10.74
N VAL A 76 4.67 -14.63 9.95
CA VAL A 76 6.10 -14.95 10.12
C VAL A 76 6.66 -14.16 11.31
N ILE A 77 6.26 -12.89 11.41
CA ILE A 77 6.57 -12.01 12.53
C ILE A 77 5.27 -11.72 13.26
N MET A 78 5.19 -12.13 14.52
CA MET A 78 4.00 -11.93 15.34
C MET A 78 3.84 -10.44 15.70
N PRO A 79 2.71 -9.81 15.34
CA PRO A 79 2.44 -8.43 15.76
C PRO A 79 2.16 -8.40 17.28
N LYS A 80 2.55 -7.30 17.94
CA LYS A 80 2.21 -7.08 19.37
C LYS A 80 0.71 -6.87 19.55
N TYR A 81 0.09 -6.20 18.58
CA TYR A 81 -1.35 -6.05 18.47
C TYR A 81 -1.97 -7.23 17.72
N ARG A 82 -2.97 -7.87 18.33
CA ARG A 82 -3.79 -8.92 17.72
C ARG A 82 -5.24 -8.48 17.76
N SER A 83 -5.84 -8.39 16.57
CA SER A 83 -7.21 -7.90 16.44
C SER A 83 -8.22 -8.98 16.84
N VAL A 84 -8.97 -8.71 17.91
CA VAL A 84 -10.08 -9.56 18.34
C VAL A 84 -11.16 -9.61 17.25
N LEU A 85 -11.44 -8.48 16.57
CA LEU A 85 -12.39 -8.45 15.46
C LEU A 85 -11.99 -9.42 14.35
N LEU A 86 -10.71 -9.42 13.94
CA LEU A 86 -10.26 -10.32 12.88
C LEU A 86 -10.26 -11.79 13.33
N ASP A 87 -10.00 -12.06 14.60
CA ASP A 87 -10.12 -13.42 15.15
C ASP A 87 -11.58 -13.90 15.13
N GLU A 88 -12.53 -13.04 15.55
CA GLU A 88 -13.97 -13.34 15.50
C GLU A 88 -14.47 -13.56 14.06
N LEU A 89 -14.12 -12.67 13.14
CA LEU A 89 -14.49 -12.80 11.72
C LEU A 89 -13.88 -14.05 11.09
N PHE A 90 -12.63 -14.40 11.43
CA PHE A 90 -12.00 -15.61 10.93
C PHE A 90 -12.65 -16.88 11.48
N ALA A 91 -13.00 -16.90 12.78
CA ALA A 91 -13.68 -18.04 13.41
C ALA A 91 -15.11 -18.22 12.88
N ALA A 92 -15.81 -17.11 12.60
CA ALA A 92 -17.16 -17.12 12.05
C ALA A 92 -17.22 -17.37 10.53
N ARG A 93 -16.08 -17.38 9.83
CA ARG A 93 -16.04 -17.49 8.37
C ARG A 93 -16.57 -18.84 7.88
N ASP A 94 -17.73 -18.81 7.26
CA ASP A 94 -18.41 -19.95 6.64
C ASP A 94 -18.22 -20.03 5.12
N PHE A 95 -17.50 -19.07 4.53
CA PHE A 95 -17.24 -18.97 3.10
C PHE A 95 -15.73 -19.08 2.80
N VAL A 96 -15.31 -20.19 2.22
CA VAL A 96 -14.00 -20.34 1.56
C VAL A 96 -14.21 -21.23 0.35
N GLU A 97 -14.00 -20.68 -0.83
CA GLU A 97 -14.25 -21.41 -2.08
C GLU A 97 -12.98 -21.40 -2.95
N PRO A 98 -12.56 -22.55 -3.50
CA PRO A 98 -11.54 -22.57 -4.54
C PRO A 98 -11.94 -21.66 -5.73
N PRO A 99 -10.99 -20.96 -6.38
CA PRO A 99 -9.54 -20.99 -6.18
C PRO A 99 -9.01 -19.93 -5.18
N PHE A 100 -9.85 -19.30 -4.37
CA PHE A 100 -9.45 -18.17 -3.53
C PHE A 100 -8.70 -18.64 -2.28
N VAL A 101 -7.39 -18.40 -2.24
CA VAL A 101 -6.54 -18.72 -1.08
C VAL A 101 -6.52 -17.52 -0.13
N ALA A 102 -6.99 -17.72 1.10
CA ALA A 102 -7.13 -16.68 2.14
C ALA A 102 -7.94 -15.44 1.69
N PRO A 103 -9.23 -15.61 1.36
CA PRO A 103 -10.08 -14.49 0.98
C PRO A 103 -10.29 -13.52 2.15
N PRO A 104 -10.69 -12.26 1.86
CA PRO A 104 -11.09 -11.29 2.88
C PRO A 104 -12.09 -11.87 3.88
N LEU A 105 -11.96 -11.50 5.16
CA LEU A 105 -12.81 -12.05 6.23
C LEU A 105 -14.24 -11.54 6.23
N VAL A 106 -14.52 -10.45 5.50
CA VAL A 106 -15.86 -9.89 5.36
C VAL A 106 -16.51 -10.46 4.10
N ARG A 107 -17.65 -11.15 4.26
CA ARG A 107 -18.33 -11.88 3.18
C ARG A 107 -18.62 -11.04 1.94
N CYS A 108 -19.17 -9.84 2.11
CA CYS A 108 -19.49 -8.98 0.97
C CYS A 108 -18.23 -8.54 0.20
N VAL A 109 -17.08 -8.39 0.87
CA VAL A 109 -15.79 -8.07 0.22
C VAL A 109 -15.31 -9.28 -0.59
N PHE A 110 -15.49 -10.49 -0.08
CA PHE A 110 -15.24 -11.72 -0.83
C PHE A 110 -16.18 -11.88 -2.03
N GLU A 111 -17.48 -11.61 -1.87
CA GLU A 111 -18.46 -11.66 -2.96
C GLU A 111 -18.14 -10.62 -4.05
N HIS A 112 -17.72 -9.42 -3.65
CA HIS A 112 -17.21 -8.42 -4.58
C HIS A 112 -15.97 -8.94 -5.32
N LEU A 113 -15.00 -9.53 -4.60
CA LEU A 113 -13.81 -10.12 -5.21
C LEU A 113 -14.19 -11.16 -6.25
N ARG A 114 -15.09 -12.09 -5.90
CA ARG A 114 -15.63 -13.10 -6.82
C ARG A 114 -16.26 -12.46 -8.04
N LYS A 115 -17.06 -11.42 -7.88
CA LYS A 115 -17.68 -10.71 -9.00
C LYS A 115 -16.65 -10.10 -9.94
N VAL A 116 -15.62 -9.44 -9.40
CA VAL A 116 -14.51 -8.89 -10.22
C VAL A 116 -13.79 -9.97 -11.05
N TYR A 117 -13.61 -11.17 -10.49
CA TYR A 117 -12.93 -12.26 -11.20
C TYR A 117 -13.85 -13.04 -12.15
N GLY A 118 -15.08 -13.31 -11.74
CA GLY A 118 -16.00 -14.22 -12.42
C GLY A 118 -16.97 -13.56 -13.41
N ASP A 119 -17.23 -12.25 -13.28
CA ASP A 119 -18.15 -11.51 -14.15
C ASP A 119 -17.35 -10.62 -15.10
N GLN A 120 -17.31 -11.01 -16.38
CA GLN A 120 -16.55 -10.31 -17.41
C GLN A 120 -17.11 -8.90 -17.68
N GLU A 121 -18.43 -8.76 -17.78
CA GLU A 121 -19.08 -7.48 -18.05
C GLU A 121 -18.84 -6.51 -16.90
N PHE A 122 -19.02 -6.98 -15.66
CA PHE A 122 -18.72 -6.18 -14.46
C PHE A 122 -17.26 -5.75 -14.45
N ARG A 123 -16.32 -6.66 -14.75
CA ARG A 123 -14.89 -6.37 -14.81
C ARG A 123 -14.57 -5.31 -15.88
N GLU A 124 -15.10 -5.43 -17.08
CA GLU A 124 -14.84 -4.49 -18.18
C GLU A 124 -15.38 -3.09 -17.88
N ASN A 125 -16.62 -3.00 -17.39
CA ASN A 125 -17.22 -1.72 -16.97
C ASN A 125 -16.40 -1.05 -15.85
N ARG A 126 -15.98 -1.84 -14.86
CA ARG A 126 -15.13 -1.38 -13.77
C ARG A 126 -13.75 -0.93 -14.27
N MET A 127 -13.16 -1.64 -15.23
CA MET A 127 -11.88 -1.24 -15.84
C MET A 127 -12.01 0.11 -16.53
N ALA A 128 -13.04 0.32 -17.36
CA ALA A 128 -13.28 1.58 -18.06
C ALA A 128 -13.47 2.76 -17.10
N PHE A 129 -14.28 2.57 -16.05
CA PHE A 129 -14.50 3.59 -15.01
C PHE A 129 -13.18 4.00 -14.33
N LEU A 130 -12.39 3.01 -13.88
CA LEU A 130 -11.14 3.26 -13.18
C LEU A 130 -10.07 3.90 -14.08
N SER A 131 -9.99 3.51 -15.35
CA SER A 131 -9.11 4.16 -16.33
C SER A 131 -9.49 5.62 -16.56
N GLY A 132 -10.79 5.96 -16.54
CA GLY A 132 -11.26 7.34 -16.55
C GLY A 132 -10.75 8.14 -15.36
N LEU A 133 -10.92 7.61 -14.14
CA LEU A 133 -10.44 8.25 -12.91
C LEU A 133 -8.91 8.43 -12.91
N GLN A 134 -8.16 7.42 -13.34
CA GLN A 134 -6.69 7.49 -13.43
C GLN A 134 -6.23 8.62 -14.34
N ARG A 135 -6.87 8.78 -15.50
CA ARG A 135 -6.54 9.85 -16.44
C ARG A 135 -6.82 11.23 -15.83
N THR A 136 -8.02 11.42 -15.28
CA THR A 136 -8.40 12.68 -14.62
C THR A 136 -7.45 13.01 -13.47
N GLU A 137 -7.04 12.02 -12.68
CA GLU A 137 -6.10 12.21 -11.59
C GLU A 137 -4.70 12.57 -12.09
N ALA A 138 -4.20 11.89 -13.12
CA ALA A 138 -2.91 12.18 -13.73
C ALA A 138 -2.86 13.60 -14.31
N GLU A 139 -3.93 14.03 -14.97
CA GLU A 139 -4.07 15.41 -15.49
C GLU A 139 -4.04 16.43 -14.34
N ARG A 140 -4.82 16.21 -13.28
CA ARG A 140 -4.87 17.09 -12.11
C ARG A 140 -3.51 17.19 -11.40
N LEU A 141 -2.78 16.09 -11.30
CA LEU A 141 -1.43 16.02 -10.71
C LEU A 141 -0.33 16.47 -11.68
N ARG A 142 -0.68 16.85 -12.91
CA ARG A 142 0.23 17.26 -13.98
C ARG A 142 1.35 16.24 -14.20
N ILE A 143 0.97 14.97 -14.27
CA ILE A 143 1.90 13.89 -14.61
C ILE A 143 2.24 14.01 -16.08
N ASP A 144 3.49 14.34 -16.37
CA ASP A 144 4.05 14.30 -17.71
C ASP A 144 5.02 13.12 -17.80
N PRO A 145 4.66 12.04 -18.52
CA PRO A 145 5.57 10.91 -18.70
C PRO A 145 6.79 11.27 -19.56
N GLY A 146 6.82 12.42 -20.24
CA GLY A 146 7.88 12.80 -21.17
C GLY A 146 8.01 11.92 -22.43
N GLY A 147 7.22 10.84 -22.49
CA GLY A 147 7.25 9.77 -23.50
C GLY A 147 8.49 8.87 -23.38
N GLY A 148 8.31 7.56 -23.55
CA GLY A 148 9.42 6.65 -23.80
C GLY A 148 9.91 5.84 -22.61
N ILE A 149 9.00 5.43 -21.71
CA ILE A 149 9.33 4.45 -20.67
C ILE A 149 9.36 3.05 -21.32
N GLN A 150 10.53 2.66 -21.84
CA GLN A 150 10.75 1.36 -22.49
C GLN A 150 11.28 0.32 -21.50
N SER A 151 11.99 0.76 -20.47
CA SER A 151 12.67 -0.04 -19.47
C SER A 151 12.43 0.50 -18.05
N LYS A 152 12.51 -0.37 -17.02
CA LYS A 152 12.39 0.06 -15.62
C LYS A 152 13.48 1.05 -15.19
N LYS A 153 14.56 1.19 -15.97
CA LYS A 153 15.63 2.14 -15.69
C LYS A 153 15.28 3.56 -16.14
N ASP A 154 14.31 3.70 -17.03
CA ASP A 154 13.95 4.99 -17.62
C ASP A 154 13.23 5.89 -16.61
N VAL A 155 12.70 5.31 -15.54
CA VAL A 155 12.10 6.05 -14.42
C VAL A 155 13.13 6.57 -13.41
N ILE A 156 14.41 6.15 -13.48
CA ILE A 156 15.43 6.56 -12.50
C ILE A 156 15.62 8.09 -12.44
N PRO A 157 15.74 8.82 -13.57
CA PRO A 157 15.90 10.28 -13.51
C PRO A 157 14.72 10.97 -12.83
N PHE A 158 13.49 10.50 -13.13
CA PHE A 158 12.29 10.97 -12.43
C PHE A 158 12.39 10.69 -10.92
N LEU A 159 12.76 9.47 -10.53
CA LEU A 159 12.87 9.09 -9.12
C LEU A 159 13.94 9.87 -8.38
N GLU A 160 15.08 10.15 -9.01
CA GLU A 160 16.14 10.95 -8.39
C GLU A 160 15.65 12.35 -8.05
N GLN A 161 15.00 13.03 -9.00
CA GLN A 161 14.42 14.34 -8.77
C GLN A 161 13.26 14.28 -7.75
N PHE A 162 12.36 13.31 -7.92
CA PHE A 162 11.14 13.22 -7.14
C PHE A 162 11.41 12.82 -5.68
N CYS A 163 12.17 11.76 -5.45
CA CYS A 163 12.59 11.34 -4.11
C CYS A 163 13.41 12.44 -3.41
N GLY A 164 14.30 13.12 -4.14
CA GLY A 164 15.04 14.28 -3.63
C GLY A 164 14.12 15.40 -3.16
N GLY A 165 13.09 15.74 -3.95
CA GLY A 165 12.08 16.74 -3.57
C GLY A 165 11.25 16.37 -2.33
N LEU A 166 11.11 15.07 -2.03
CA LEU A 166 10.45 14.55 -0.82
C LEU A 166 11.39 14.43 0.39
N GLY A 167 12.66 14.82 0.24
CA GLY A 167 13.67 14.75 1.29
C GLY A 167 14.29 13.36 1.48
N PHE A 168 14.20 12.48 0.47
CA PHE A 168 14.99 11.26 0.46
C PHE A 168 16.37 11.53 -0.14
N GLU A 169 17.40 11.01 0.51
CA GLU A 169 18.79 11.12 0.08
C GLU A 169 19.16 9.91 -0.80
N GLY A 170 19.84 10.17 -1.92
CA GLY A 170 20.34 9.10 -2.80
C GLY A 170 21.47 8.32 -2.14
N ARG A 171 21.28 7.01 -1.95
CA ARG A 171 22.31 6.13 -1.37
C ARG A 171 23.07 5.34 -2.43
N SER A 172 22.38 4.94 -3.49
CA SER A 172 22.96 4.35 -4.70
C SER A 172 22.08 4.70 -5.90
N ARG A 173 22.53 4.35 -7.12
CA ARG A 173 21.83 4.66 -8.39
C ARG A 173 20.33 4.29 -8.43
N ASN A 174 19.89 3.36 -7.60
CA ASN A 174 18.53 2.84 -7.56
C ASN A 174 17.96 2.74 -6.13
N ARG A 175 18.53 3.47 -5.17
CA ARG A 175 18.07 3.46 -3.76
C ARG A 175 18.13 4.86 -3.14
N TRP A 176 17.03 5.23 -2.48
CA TRP A 176 16.87 6.50 -1.78
C TRP A 176 16.38 6.25 -0.36
N GLN A 177 16.87 7.01 0.61
CA GLN A 177 16.58 6.81 2.02
C GLN A 177 16.16 8.10 2.70
N LYS A 178 15.20 8.02 3.61
CA LYS A 178 14.78 9.12 4.48
C LYS A 178 14.76 8.63 5.92
N LYS A 179 15.39 9.40 6.82
CA LYS A 179 15.45 9.07 8.25
C LYS A 179 14.36 9.80 9.01
N ILE A 180 13.58 9.07 9.82
CA ILE A 180 12.48 9.59 10.61
C ILE A 180 12.77 9.35 12.10
N GLY A 181 12.55 10.36 12.94
CA GLY A 181 12.75 10.27 14.38
C GLY A 181 14.18 9.90 14.80
N GLY A 182 15.17 10.11 13.93
CA GLY A 182 16.57 9.77 14.19
C GLY A 182 16.92 8.28 14.17
N CYS A 183 15.94 7.38 14.09
CA CYS A 183 16.15 5.94 14.28
C CYS A 183 15.52 5.05 13.20
N LEU A 184 14.44 5.49 12.56
CA LEU A 184 13.72 4.75 11.53
C LEU A 184 14.18 5.19 10.14
N VAL A 185 14.44 4.26 9.23
CA VAL A 185 14.85 4.54 7.86
C VAL A 185 13.81 4.01 6.90
N PHE A 186 13.26 4.91 6.08
CA PHE A 186 12.40 4.60 4.95
C PHE A 186 13.27 4.54 3.70
N GLU A 187 13.39 3.36 3.10
CA GLU A 187 14.14 3.14 1.87
C GLU A 187 13.20 2.82 0.72
N ILE A 188 13.41 3.52 -0.40
CA ILE A 188 12.79 3.25 -1.70
C ILE A 188 13.89 2.70 -2.59
N GLY A 189 13.70 1.48 -3.09
CA GLY A 189 14.56 0.81 -4.04
C GLY A 189 13.87 0.57 -5.37
N VAL A 190 14.64 0.47 -6.45
CA VAL A 190 14.13 0.09 -7.77
C VAL A 190 14.76 -1.22 -8.22
N TRP A 191 13.91 -2.17 -8.61
CA TRP A 191 14.35 -3.39 -9.25
C TRP A 191 14.60 -3.15 -10.74
N LEU A 192 15.85 -3.32 -11.16
CA LEU A 192 16.35 -2.92 -12.49
C LEU A 192 16.21 -4.01 -13.56
N GLY A 193 15.65 -5.17 -13.22
CA GLY A 193 15.45 -6.29 -14.15
C GLY A 193 14.11 -6.23 -14.87
N GLY A 194 14.01 -6.92 -16.02
CA GLY A 194 12.73 -7.18 -16.69
C GLY A 194 12.11 -6.02 -17.48
N ASN A 195 11.10 -6.35 -18.29
CA ASN A 195 10.32 -5.40 -19.08
C ASN A 195 9.23 -4.74 -18.20
N VAL A 196 9.03 -3.43 -18.37
CA VAL A 196 8.07 -2.59 -17.63
C VAL A 196 6.64 -3.15 -17.69
N PHE A 197 6.26 -3.70 -18.83
CA PHE A 197 4.91 -4.17 -19.12
C PHE A 197 4.67 -5.65 -18.79
N ARG A 198 5.71 -6.39 -18.37
CA ARG A 198 5.60 -7.85 -18.14
C ARG A 198 5.50 -8.30 -16.68
N MET A 199 5.83 -7.50 -15.67
CA MET A 199 5.75 -7.96 -14.26
C MET A 199 6.01 -6.85 -13.21
N TRP A 200 5.17 -6.84 -12.15
CA TRP A 200 5.28 -6.25 -10.78
C TRP A 200 5.89 -4.84 -10.62
N SER A 201 5.57 -4.17 -9.51
CA SER A 201 6.04 -2.79 -9.27
C SER A 201 7.55 -2.72 -9.43
N PRO A 202 8.10 -1.68 -10.09
CA PRO A 202 9.54 -1.49 -10.09
C PRO A 202 10.04 -1.17 -8.67
N LEU A 203 9.14 -0.79 -7.75
CA LEU A 203 9.48 -0.29 -6.44
C LEU A 203 9.53 -1.39 -5.38
N LYS A 204 10.58 -1.31 -4.59
CA LYS A 204 10.77 -2.03 -3.34
C LYS A 204 10.78 -1.03 -2.21
N PHE A 205 9.96 -1.26 -1.20
CA PHE A 205 9.88 -0.38 -0.03
C PHE A 205 10.39 -1.12 1.19
N ARG A 206 11.22 -0.45 1.98
CA ARG A 206 11.77 -1.01 3.22
C ARG A 206 11.69 -0.01 4.35
N ILE A 207 11.24 -0.46 5.52
CA ILE A 207 11.32 0.30 6.76
C ILE A 207 12.18 -0.49 7.74
N PHE A 208 13.27 0.08 8.21
CA PHE A 208 14.16 -0.58 9.16
C PHE A 208 14.70 0.38 10.20
N HIS A 209 15.13 -0.18 11.34
CA HIS A 209 15.80 0.59 12.37
C HIS A 209 17.30 0.70 12.05
N VAL A 210 17.91 1.86 12.31
CA VAL A 210 19.35 2.10 11.99
C VAL A 210 20.30 1.09 12.63
N GLN A 211 19.95 0.53 13.78
CA GLN A 211 20.75 -0.49 14.48
C GLN A 211 20.54 -1.90 13.90
N GLU A 212 19.45 -2.13 13.17
CA GLU A 212 19.06 -3.46 12.67
C GLU A 212 18.68 -3.44 11.18
N PRO A 213 19.55 -2.99 10.26
CA PRO A 213 19.18 -2.78 8.85
C PRO A 213 18.82 -4.05 8.05
N LYS A 214 19.10 -5.23 8.62
CA LYS A 214 18.72 -6.53 8.04
C LYS A 214 17.31 -6.96 8.45
N TYR A 215 16.82 -6.47 9.58
CA TYR A 215 15.49 -6.75 10.08
C TYR A 215 14.58 -5.60 9.66
N ALA A 216 13.65 -5.85 8.74
CA ALA A 216 12.93 -4.78 8.04
C ALA A 216 11.49 -5.18 7.73
N PHE A 217 10.61 -4.17 7.73
CA PHE A 217 9.44 -4.18 6.87
C PHE A 217 9.93 -4.18 5.43
N GLU A 218 9.44 -5.09 4.61
CA GLU A 218 9.82 -5.19 3.21
C GLU A 218 8.61 -5.57 2.36
N THR A 219 8.37 -4.80 1.30
CA THR A 219 7.35 -5.13 0.31
C THR A 219 7.85 -4.82 -1.09
N GLU A 220 7.48 -5.68 -2.02
CA GLU A 220 7.62 -5.45 -3.45
C GLU A 220 6.25 -5.05 -3.99
N GLY A 221 6.13 -3.79 -4.41
CA GLY A 221 4.90 -3.25 -4.95
C GLY A 221 3.76 -3.07 -3.95
N ASP A 222 2.55 -3.35 -4.45
CA ASP A 222 1.30 -2.78 -3.99
C ASP A 222 0.56 -3.64 -2.97
N ALA A 223 0.76 -4.97 -2.95
CA ALA A 223 -0.08 -5.86 -2.16
C ALA A 223 -0.04 -5.56 -0.64
N VAL A 224 1.14 -5.32 -0.06
CA VAL A 224 1.26 -4.97 1.35
C VAL A 224 0.82 -3.52 1.59
N LEU A 225 1.13 -2.60 0.67
CA LEU A 225 0.67 -1.21 0.76
C LEU A 225 -0.85 -1.09 0.68
N ASP A 226 -1.52 -1.95 -0.08
CA ASP A 226 -2.97 -2.05 -0.18
C ASP A 226 -3.60 -2.50 1.14
N ARG A 227 -2.91 -3.33 1.92
CA ARG A 227 -3.34 -3.68 3.28
C ARG A 227 -3.18 -2.52 4.26
N LEU A 228 -2.21 -1.63 4.03
CA LEU A 228 -2.04 -0.42 4.84
C LEU A 228 -3.06 0.67 4.47
N VAL A 229 -3.35 0.83 3.17
CA VAL A 229 -4.40 1.72 2.64
C VAL A 229 -5.15 1.00 1.50
N PRO A 230 -6.38 0.48 1.76
CA PRO A 230 -7.15 -0.29 0.80
C PRO A 230 -7.46 0.47 -0.48
N GLY A 231 -7.23 -0.18 -1.62
CA GLY A 231 -7.48 0.34 -2.96
C GLY A 231 -6.26 0.95 -3.63
N VAL A 232 -5.11 1.04 -2.96
CA VAL A 232 -3.87 1.54 -3.56
C VAL A 232 -3.33 0.59 -4.63
N HIS A 233 -3.70 -0.70 -4.62
CA HIS A 233 -3.38 -1.62 -5.72
C HIS A 233 -3.90 -1.13 -7.09
N LEU A 234 -4.87 -0.22 -7.13
CA LEU A 234 -5.34 0.36 -8.38
C LEU A 234 -4.26 1.18 -9.12
N TYR A 235 -3.27 1.69 -8.40
CA TYR A 235 -2.10 2.39 -8.98
C TYR A 235 -1.11 1.46 -9.70
N ARG A 236 -1.31 0.13 -9.66
CA ARG A 236 -0.48 -0.86 -10.38
C ARG A 236 -0.85 -1.01 -11.86
N ARG A 237 -2.01 -0.51 -12.30
CA ARG A 237 -2.44 -0.68 -13.69
C ARG A 237 -1.56 0.19 -14.59
N TRP A 238 -0.66 -0.42 -15.38
CA TRP A 238 0.27 0.28 -16.25
C TRP A 238 0.05 -0.11 -17.72
N GLY A 239 -1.11 0.26 -18.25
CA GLY A 239 -1.43 0.15 -19.67
C GLY A 239 -0.79 1.25 -20.52
N SER A 240 -0.16 2.25 -19.90
CA SER A 240 0.55 3.35 -20.57
C SER A 240 1.66 3.95 -19.70
N ASP A 241 2.57 4.72 -20.31
CA ASP A 241 3.62 5.47 -19.60
C ASP A 241 3.05 6.44 -18.55
N LEU A 242 1.91 7.07 -18.86
CA LEU A 242 1.20 7.97 -17.94
C LEU A 242 0.75 7.23 -16.67
N GLU A 243 0.08 6.09 -16.86
CA GLU A 243 -0.39 5.27 -15.76
C GLU A 243 0.77 4.67 -14.95
N TYR A 244 1.86 4.30 -15.62
CA TYR A 244 3.08 3.86 -14.97
C TYR A 244 3.66 4.92 -14.05
N LEU A 245 3.86 6.14 -14.57
CA LEU A 245 4.44 7.22 -13.79
C LEU A 245 3.52 7.68 -12.66
N LEU A 246 2.20 7.76 -12.90
CA LEU A 246 1.20 8.00 -11.85
C LEU A 246 1.33 6.95 -10.74
N GLY A 247 1.41 5.67 -11.11
CA GLY A 247 1.53 4.57 -10.17
C GLY A 247 2.80 4.65 -9.32
N VAL A 248 3.94 4.88 -9.95
CA VAL A 248 5.23 5.07 -9.26
C VAL A 248 5.13 6.25 -8.28
N ARG A 249 4.61 7.39 -8.73
CA ARG A 249 4.46 8.58 -7.90
C ARG A 249 3.55 8.31 -6.70
N ALA A 250 2.38 7.72 -6.93
CA ALA A 250 1.38 7.43 -5.91
C ALA A 250 1.92 6.51 -4.81
N LEU A 251 2.61 5.42 -5.18
CA LEU A 251 3.16 4.48 -4.21
C LEU A 251 4.28 5.11 -3.36
N ILE A 252 5.12 5.97 -3.95
CA ILE A 252 6.16 6.72 -3.22
C ILE A 252 5.54 7.73 -2.27
N GLU A 253 4.52 8.46 -2.72
CA GLU A 253 3.83 9.44 -1.90
C GLU A 253 3.06 8.80 -0.74
N LEU A 254 2.44 7.64 -0.95
CA LEU A 254 1.86 6.86 0.15
C LEU A 254 2.94 6.45 1.16
N PHE A 255 4.07 5.94 0.67
CA PHE A 255 5.17 5.52 1.55
C PHE A 255 5.76 6.69 2.34
N ASN A 256 5.87 7.86 1.71
CA ASN A 256 6.27 9.11 2.37
C ASN A 256 5.19 9.62 3.34
N ALA A 257 3.90 9.43 3.04
CA ALA A 257 2.81 9.74 3.96
C ALA A 257 2.86 8.86 5.23
N ILE A 258 3.17 7.56 5.07
CA ILE A 258 3.45 6.67 6.21
C ILE A 258 4.61 7.24 7.04
N ALA A 259 5.72 7.60 6.39
CA ALA A 259 6.88 8.20 7.05
C ALA A 259 6.53 9.47 7.84
N GLY A 260 5.76 10.40 7.26
CA GLY A 260 5.32 11.62 7.92
C GLY A 260 4.39 11.37 9.11
N THR A 261 3.54 10.34 9.06
CA THR A 261 2.71 9.95 10.21
C THR A 261 3.53 9.37 11.37
N PHE A 262 4.60 8.64 11.08
CA PHE A 262 5.56 8.22 12.11
C PHE A 262 6.30 9.40 12.71
N GLU A 263 6.77 10.34 11.88
CA GLU A 263 7.48 11.52 12.34
C GLU A 263 6.65 12.31 13.36
N THR A 264 5.38 12.54 13.03
CA THR A 264 4.42 13.21 13.91
C THR A 264 4.20 12.43 15.21
N ALA A 265 3.97 11.12 15.12
CA ALA A 265 3.70 10.27 16.29
C ALA A 265 4.90 10.16 17.24
N LEU A 266 6.11 10.02 16.70
CA LEU A 266 7.35 9.93 17.48
C LEU A 266 7.68 11.28 18.14
N ALA A 267 7.47 12.41 17.46
CA ALA A 267 7.64 13.74 18.04
C ALA A 267 6.64 14.02 19.18
N SER A 268 5.43 13.43 19.14
CA SER A 268 4.44 13.57 20.22
C SER A 268 4.71 12.70 21.44
N SER A 269 5.64 11.74 21.33
CA SER A 269 5.97 10.78 22.39
C SER A 269 7.26 11.14 23.16
N SER A 270 7.97 12.19 22.72
CA SER A 270 9.21 12.71 23.31
C SER A 270 8.94 13.96 24.14
#